data_AF-A0A9P9U0U6-F1
#
_entry.id   AF-A0A9P9U0U6-F1
#
_cell.length_a   1.000
_cell.length_b   1.000
_cell.length_c   1.000
_cell.angle_alpha   90.00
_cell.angle_beta   90.00
_cell.angle_gamma   90.00
#
_symmetry.space_group_name_H-M   'P 1'
#
loop_
_entity.id
_entity.type
_entity.pdbx_description
1 polymer ?
#
loop_
_entity_poly.entity_id
_entity_poly.type
_entity_poly.pdbx_seq_one_letter_code
_entity_poly.pdbx_strand_id
1 'polypeptide(L)'
;MANNQTQAPKDASLQEEERLEDALDYLNELHLQRLRSAIPRMFHPMSVKPSSPQNTFAAFSNAVQDTGKEIHQFKDTIRSAETEKVFNMANESRRTNPMGIKPWRARDDPEWTTRKRRRLNNGLKQS
;
A
#
# COMPACT_ATOMS: atom_id res chain seq x y z
N MET A 1 -1.73 -43.03 29.78
CA MET A 1 -0.66 -42.03 29.63
C MET A 1 -1.05 -41.14 28.46
N ALA A 2 -1.27 -39.86 28.72
CA ALA A 2 -1.94 -38.95 27.80
C ALA A 2 -1.04 -38.57 26.61
N ASN A 3 -1.68 -38.58 25.44
CA ASN A 3 -1.18 -38.26 24.11
C ASN A 3 -0.83 -36.76 24.03
N ASN A 4 0.45 -36.40 23.91
CA ASN A 4 0.85 -35.01 23.70
C ASN A 4 1.21 -34.79 22.23
N GLN A 5 0.23 -34.23 21.52
CA GLN A 5 0.25 -33.94 20.10
C GLN A 5 1.39 -33.00 19.72
N THR A 6 2.15 -33.44 18.74
CA THR A 6 2.99 -32.61 17.86
C THR A 6 2.08 -31.67 17.05
N GLN A 7 1.77 -30.48 17.55
CA GLN A 7 1.00 -29.46 16.80
C GLN A 7 1.70 -28.10 16.63
N ALA A 8 2.84 -27.87 17.28
CA ALA A 8 3.54 -26.57 17.26
C ALA A 8 3.99 -26.00 15.88
N PRO A 9 4.35 -26.79 14.84
CA PRO A 9 4.94 -26.19 13.63
C PRO A 9 3.91 -25.59 12.64
N LYS A 10 2.65 -26.04 12.65
CA LYS A 10 1.64 -25.58 11.68
C LYS A 10 1.06 -24.22 12.06
N ASP A 11 0.80 -24.00 13.34
CA ASP A 11 0.21 -22.75 13.83
C ASP A 11 1.18 -21.56 13.67
N ALA A 12 2.48 -21.80 13.84
CA ALA A 12 3.52 -20.81 13.57
C ALA A 12 3.61 -20.43 12.08
N SER A 13 3.45 -21.40 11.17
CA SER A 13 3.46 -21.11 9.73
C SER A 13 2.25 -20.29 9.27
N LEU A 14 1.06 -20.56 9.83
CA LEU A 14 -0.16 -19.82 9.51
C LEU A 14 -0.11 -18.37 10.02
N GLN A 15 0.44 -18.16 11.23
CA GLN A 15 0.63 -16.81 11.78
C GLN A 15 1.65 -15.99 10.97
N GLU A 16 2.71 -16.62 10.49
CA GLU A 16 3.67 -15.96 9.62
C GLU A 16 3.05 -15.59 8.27
N GLU A 17 2.25 -16.49 7.69
CA GLU A 17 1.52 -16.21 6.45
C GLU A 17 0.55 -15.04 6.61
N GLU A 18 -0.22 -14.99 7.69
CA GLU A 18 -1.12 -13.86 8.00
C GLU A 18 -0.37 -12.52 8.13
N ARG A 19 0.80 -12.52 8.79
CA ARG A 19 1.65 -11.31 8.90
C ARG A 19 2.18 -10.85 7.56
N LEU A 20 2.59 -11.77 6.69
CA LEU A 20 3.05 -11.46 5.34
C LEU A 20 1.91 -10.92 4.48
N GLU A 21 0.71 -11.48 4.60
CA GLU A 21 -0.48 -11.01 3.92
C GLU A 21 -0.85 -9.58 4.31
N ASP A 22 -0.79 -9.26 5.61
CA ASP A 22 -1.03 -7.91 6.13
C ASP A 22 0.01 -6.90 5.63
N ALA A 23 1.27 -7.30 5.60
CA ALA A 23 2.36 -6.46 5.08
C ALA A 23 2.19 -6.18 3.57
N LEU A 24 1.76 -7.18 2.80
CA LEU A 24 1.49 -7.03 1.37
C LEU A 24 0.29 -6.11 1.11
N ASP A 25 -0.78 -6.21 1.91
CA ASP A 25 -1.92 -5.30 1.81
C ASP A 25 -1.50 -3.86 2.12
N TYR A 26 -0.70 -3.65 3.16
CA TYR A 26 -0.16 -2.34 3.50
C TYR A 26 0.68 -1.75 2.35
N LEU A 27 1.59 -2.55 1.77
CA LEU A 27 2.41 -2.11 0.64
C LEU A 27 1.58 -1.81 -0.61
N ASN A 28 0.52 -2.59 -0.86
CA ASN A 28 -0.38 -2.34 -1.99
C ASN A 28 -1.09 -0.99 -1.82
N GLU A 29 -1.65 -0.71 -0.65
CA GLU A 29 -2.27 0.59 -0.34
C GLU A 29 -1.29 1.75 -0.52
N LEU A 30 -0.04 1.57 -0.08
CA LEU A 30 1.02 2.55 -0.25
C LEU A 30 1.38 2.76 -1.73
N HIS A 31 1.45 1.67 -2.51
CA HIS A 31 1.75 1.72 -3.94
C HIS A 31 0.64 2.42 -4.75
N LEU A 32 -0.62 2.23 -4.36
CA LEU A 32 -1.77 2.88 -4.99
C LEU A 32 -1.84 4.39 -4.71
N GLN A 33 -1.00 4.93 -3.81
CA GLN A 33 -0.92 6.37 -3.60
C GLN A 33 -0.44 7.06 -4.88
N ARG A 34 -1.27 7.99 -5.37
CA ARG A 34 -1.21 8.53 -6.73
C ARG A 34 -0.18 9.64 -6.93
N LEU A 35 1.09 9.36 -6.63
CA LEU A 35 2.18 10.29 -6.89
C LEU A 35 2.37 10.59 -8.38
N ARG A 36 2.23 9.58 -9.25
CA ARG A 36 2.44 9.74 -10.69
C ARG A 36 1.47 10.75 -11.32
N SER A 37 0.27 10.89 -10.78
CA SER A 37 -0.71 11.88 -11.24
C SER A 37 -0.69 13.20 -10.47
N ALA A 38 0.30 13.43 -9.59
CA ALA A 38 0.38 14.68 -8.81
C ALA A 38 0.52 15.90 -9.72
N ILE A 39 1.54 15.93 -10.59
CA ILE A 39 1.76 17.04 -11.52
C ILE A 39 0.56 17.23 -12.47
N PRO A 40 0.05 16.19 -13.18
CA PRO A 40 -1.15 16.36 -14.00
C PRO A 40 -2.37 16.92 -13.25
N ARG A 41 -2.57 16.57 -11.98
CA ARG A 41 -3.68 17.09 -11.17
C ARG A 41 -3.49 18.55 -10.77
N MET A 42 -2.27 18.95 -10.42
CA MET A 42 -1.97 20.37 -10.14
C MET A 42 -2.29 21.25 -11.34
N PHE A 43 -1.99 20.79 -12.56
CA PHE A 43 -2.23 21.54 -13.79
C PHE A 43 -3.64 21.36 -14.38
N HIS A 44 -4.43 20.42 -13.85
CA HIS A 44 -5.77 20.14 -14.36
C HIS A 44 -6.67 21.40 -14.44
N PRO A 45 -6.69 22.31 -13.45
CA PRO A 45 -7.50 23.53 -13.53
C PRO A 45 -7.16 24.44 -14.72
N MET A 46 -5.93 24.38 -15.25
CA MET A 46 -5.52 25.14 -16.45
C MET A 46 -5.94 24.49 -17.77
N SER A 47 -6.28 23.19 -17.73
CA SER A 47 -6.79 22.47 -18.90
C SER A 47 -8.29 22.64 -19.14
N VAL A 48 -9.00 23.19 -18.15
CA VAL A 48 -10.45 23.43 -18.19
C VAL A 48 -10.71 24.82 -18.79
N LYS A 49 -11.78 24.97 -19.59
CA LYS A 49 -12.17 26.26 -20.16
C LYS A 49 -12.38 27.29 -19.02
N PRO A 50 -11.59 28.37 -18.97
CA PRO A 50 -11.64 29.30 -17.84
C PRO A 50 -12.94 30.12 -17.87
N SER A 51 -13.61 30.25 -16.72
CA SER A 51 -14.69 31.22 -16.54
C SER A 51 -14.14 32.63 -16.32
N SER A 52 -12.99 32.75 -15.65
CA SER A 52 -12.21 33.97 -15.46
C SER A 52 -10.75 33.63 -15.04
N PRO A 53 -9.77 34.53 -15.26
CA PRO A 53 -8.40 34.32 -14.79
C PRO A 53 -8.30 34.13 -13.26
N GLN A 54 -9.04 34.92 -12.49
CA GLN A 54 -9.08 34.81 -11.02
C GLN A 54 -9.55 33.43 -10.56
N ASN A 55 -10.62 32.90 -11.15
CA ASN A 55 -11.17 31.60 -10.77
C ASN A 55 -10.20 30.46 -11.14
N THR A 56 -9.51 30.58 -12.27
CA THR A 56 -8.51 29.60 -12.72
C THR A 56 -7.30 29.57 -11.79
N PHE A 57 -6.82 30.74 -11.38
CA PHE A 57 -5.72 30.85 -10.41
C PHE A 57 -6.08 30.31 -9.04
N ALA A 58 -7.29 30.61 -8.55
CA ALA A 58 -7.78 30.07 -7.28
C ALA A 58 -7.88 28.53 -7.33
N ALA A 59 -8.45 27.97 -8.41
CA ALA A 59 -8.56 26.53 -8.58
C ALA A 59 -7.19 25.84 -8.70
N PHE A 60 -6.24 26.45 -9.43
CA PHE A 60 -4.85 25.99 -9.50
C PHE A 60 -4.18 25.99 -8.12
N SER A 61 -4.29 27.09 -7.38
CA SER A 61 -3.68 27.25 -6.06
C SER A 61 -4.18 26.18 -5.07
N ASN A 62 -5.49 25.91 -5.10
CA ASN A 62 -6.09 24.84 -4.29
C ASN A 62 -5.55 23.47 -4.71
N ALA A 63 -5.50 23.18 -6.02
CA ALA A 63 -4.97 21.91 -6.53
C ALA A 63 -3.51 21.67 -6.13
N VAL A 64 -2.68 22.73 -6.12
CA VAL A 64 -1.28 22.67 -5.65
C VAL A 64 -1.22 22.40 -4.16
N GLN A 65 -2.01 23.10 -3.34
CA GLN A 65 -2.02 22.89 -1.89
C GLN A 65 -2.46 21.47 -1.52
N ASP A 66 -3.53 20.97 -2.14
CA ASP A 66 -4.08 19.65 -1.83
C ASP A 66 -3.13 18.54 -2.28
N THR A 67 -2.59 18.64 -3.50
CA THR A 67 -1.57 17.68 -3.96
C THR A 67 -0.30 17.75 -3.10
N GLY A 68 0.08 18.95 -2.63
CA GLY A 68 1.20 19.14 -1.72
C GLY A 68 1.02 18.44 -0.37
N LYS A 69 -0.20 18.48 0.20
CA LYS A 69 -0.54 17.73 1.43
C LYS A 69 -0.45 16.23 1.21
N GLU A 70 -0.98 15.72 0.09
CA GLU A 70 -0.91 14.29 -0.25
C GLU A 70 0.53 13.81 -0.39
N ILE A 71 1.41 14.59 -1.03
CA ILE A 71 2.84 14.24 -1.16
C ILE A 71 3.52 14.20 0.22
N HIS A 72 3.18 15.14 1.11
CA HIS A 72 3.69 15.13 2.48
C HIS A 72 3.23 13.88 3.24
N GLN A 73 1.94 13.57 3.19
CA GLN A 73 1.38 12.38 3.81
C GLN A 73 2.03 11.10 3.28
N PHE A 74 2.24 10.99 1.96
CA PHE A 74 2.97 9.86 1.37
C PHE A 74 4.40 9.77 1.91
N LYS A 75 5.12 10.89 1.96
CA LYS A 75 6.50 10.95 2.46
C LYS A 75 6.58 10.51 3.93
N ASP A 76 5.64 10.96 4.74
CA ASP A 76 5.57 10.61 6.15
C ASP A 76 5.22 9.13 6.32
N THR A 77 4.31 8.61 5.49
CA THR A 77 3.96 7.18 5.48
C THR A 77 5.15 6.31 5.09
N ILE A 78 5.89 6.65 4.02
CA ILE A 78 7.10 5.90 3.59
C ILE A 78 8.19 5.90 4.66
N ARG A 79 8.28 6.97 5.46
CA ARG A 79 9.26 7.12 6.54
C ARG A 79 8.75 6.59 7.89
N SER A 80 7.55 6.03 7.92
CA SER A 80 6.99 5.47 9.14
C SER A 80 7.74 4.21 9.58
N ALA A 81 7.72 3.96 10.89
CA ALA A 81 8.29 2.75 11.47
C ALA A 81 7.61 1.48 10.91
N GLU A 82 6.33 1.57 10.55
CA GLU A 82 5.57 0.49 9.93
C GLU A 82 6.11 0.13 8.53
N THR A 83 6.36 1.14 7.68
CA THR A 83 6.99 0.91 6.37
C THR A 83 8.39 0.33 6.51
N GLU A 84 9.19 0.88 7.43
CA GLU A 84 10.54 0.38 7.70
C GLU A 84 10.53 -1.08 8.17
N LYS A 85 9.62 -1.44 9.08
CA LYS A 85 9.45 -2.81 9.58
C LYS A 85 9.15 -3.79 8.44
N VAL A 86 8.26 -3.42 7.52
CA VAL A 86 7.92 -4.28 6.37
C VAL A 86 9.12 -4.47 5.44
N PHE A 87 9.88 -3.41 5.15
CA PHE A 87 11.08 -3.54 4.32
C PHE A 87 12.19 -4.34 5.02
N ASN A 88 12.35 -4.18 6.33
CA ASN A 88 13.31 -4.96 7.12
C ASN A 88 12.95 -6.44 7.10
N MET A 89 11.68 -6.79 7.30
CA MET A 89 11.18 -8.16 7.18
C MET A 89 11.50 -8.77 5.80
N ALA A 90 11.27 -8.03 4.72
CA ALA A 90 11.59 -8.48 3.36
C ALA A 90 13.10 -8.66 3.15
N ASN A 91 13.93 -7.77 3.69
CA ASN A 91 15.39 -7.87 3.63
C ASN A 91 15.91 -9.07 4.43
N GLU A 92 15.36 -9.33 5.61
CA GLU A 92 15.69 -10.48 6.45
C GLU A 92 15.32 -11.79 5.75
N SER A 93 14.10 -11.88 5.21
CA SER A 93 13.63 -13.03 4.42
C SER A 93 14.55 -13.33 3.22
N ARG A 94 14.97 -12.29 2.49
CA ARG A 94 15.92 -12.45 1.37
C ARG A 94 17.29 -12.93 1.84
N ARG A 95 17.74 -12.51 3.03
CA ARG A 95 19.03 -12.95 3.61
C ARG A 95 18.97 -14.41 4.07
N THR A 96 17.86 -14.83 4.67
CA THR A 96 17.69 -16.20 5.17
C THR A 96 17.44 -17.21 4.06
N ASN A 97 16.82 -16.79 2.95
CA ASN A 97 16.60 -17.64 1.78
C ASN A 97 17.03 -16.95 0.46
N PRO A 98 18.34 -16.89 0.17
CA PRO A 98 18.87 -16.12 -0.95
C PRO A 98 18.63 -16.76 -2.33
N MET A 99 18.29 -18.06 -2.39
CA MET A 99 18.16 -18.82 -3.63
C MET A 99 16.80 -19.52 -3.68
N GLY A 100 15.80 -18.87 -4.27
CA GLY A 100 14.47 -19.50 -4.44
C GLY A 100 13.30 -18.55 -4.64
N ILE A 101 13.48 -17.25 -4.41
CA ILE A 101 12.42 -16.27 -4.64
C ILE A 101 12.32 -15.98 -6.14
N LYS A 102 11.34 -16.59 -6.80
CA LYS A 102 10.99 -16.28 -8.19
C LYS A 102 10.69 -14.78 -8.30
N PRO A 103 11.32 -14.04 -9.23
CA PRO A 103 10.99 -12.64 -9.47
C PRO A 103 9.49 -12.50 -9.77
N TRP A 104 8.82 -11.62 -9.02
CA TRP A 104 7.41 -11.36 -9.24
C TRP A 104 7.19 -10.69 -10.61
N ARG A 105 6.16 -11.14 -11.32
CA ARG A 105 5.75 -10.56 -12.61
C ARG A 105 4.32 -10.06 -12.47
N ALA A 106 4.04 -8.86 -12.97
CA ALA A 106 2.69 -8.30 -12.98
C ALA A 106 1.64 -9.19 -13.68
N ARG A 107 2.07 -10.09 -14.59
CA ARG A 107 1.19 -11.07 -15.23
C ARG A 107 0.76 -12.21 -14.30
N ASP A 108 1.54 -12.48 -13.25
CA ASP A 108 1.30 -13.58 -12.31
C ASP A 108 0.26 -13.19 -11.24
N ASP A 109 -0.01 -11.89 -11.05
CA ASP A 109 -1.13 -11.34 -10.26
C ASP A 109 -1.79 -10.19 -11.05
N PRO A 110 -2.75 -10.45 -11.95
CA PRO A 110 -3.36 -9.42 -12.80
C PRO A 110 -4.07 -8.30 -12.03
N GLU A 111 -4.57 -8.61 -10.83
CA GLU A 111 -5.34 -7.68 -9.99
C GLU A 111 -4.46 -6.96 -8.96
N TRP A 112 -3.13 -6.98 -9.15
CA TRP A 112 -2.19 -6.36 -8.23
C TRP A 112 -2.34 -4.84 -8.10
N THR A 113 -2.91 -4.17 -9.11
CA THR A 113 -3.23 -2.74 -9.06
C THR A 113 -4.64 -2.45 -8.53
N THR A 114 -5.41 -3.49 -8.22
CA THR A 114 -6.75 -3.36 -7.66
C THR A 114 -6.66 -3.33 -6.14
N ARG A 115 -7.44 -2.44 -5.53
CA ARG A 115 -7.53 -2.35 -4.06
C ARG A 115 -8.12 -3.66 -3.51
N LYS A 116 -7.31 -4.47 -2.83
CA LYS A 116 -7.74 -5.77 -2.28
C LYS A 116 -8.69 -5.53 -1.10
N ARG A 117 -9.91 -6.08 -1.15
CA ARG A 117 -10.97 -5.85 -0.13
C ARG A 117 -10.85 -6.73 1.12
N ARG A 118 -9.67 -7.27 1.47
CA ARG A 118 -9.53 -8.23 2.57
C ARG A 118 -10.04 -7.64 3.90
N ARG A 119 -9.77 -6.37 4.17
CA ARG A 119 -10.18 -5.68 5.42
C ARG A 119 -11.64 -5.20 5.48
N LEU A 120 -12.41 -5.23 4.39
CA LEU A 120 -13.82 -4.79 4.40
C LEU A 120 -14.77 -5.90 4.87
N ASN A 121 -14.40 -7.17 4.72
CA ASN A 121 -15.29 -8.30 5.02
C ASN A 121 -15.28 -8.73 6.50
N ASN A 122 -14.26 -8.35 7.27
CA ASN A 122 -14.18 -8.69 8.71
C ASN A 122 -15.02 -7.74 9.60
N GLY A 123 -15.55 -6.64 9.05
CA GLY A 123 -16.43 -5.70 9.77
C GLY A 123 -17.94 -6.00 9.65
N LEU A 124 -18.34 -7.03 8.89
CA LEU A 124 -19.75 -7.37 8.61
C LEU A 124 -20.23 -8.65 9.28
N LYS A 125 -19.43 -9.23 10.19
CA LYS A 125 -19.82 -10.38 11.01
C LYS A 125 -19.86 -10.05 12.50
N GLN A 126 -20.60 -9.02 12.91
CA GLN A 126 -21.19 -8.94 14.25
C GLN A 126 -22.55 -8.22 14.16
N SER A 127 -23.61 -9.02 13.99
CA SER A 127 -24.98 -8.72 14.39
C SER A 127 -25.62 -10.02 14.83
#